data_AF-A0A816WRN4-F1
#
_entry.id   AF-A0A816WRN4-F1
#
_cell.length_a   1.000
_cell.length_b   1.000
_cell.length_c   1.000
_cell.angle_alpha   90.00
_cell.angle_beta   90.00
_cell.angle_gamma   90.00
#
_symmetry.space_group_name_H-M   'P 1'
#
loop_
_entity.id
_entity.type
_entity.pdbx_description
1 polymer ?
#
loop_
_entity_poly.entity_id
_entity_poly.type
_entity_poly.pdbx_seq_one_letter_code
_entity_poly.pdbx_strand_id
1 'polypeptide(L)'
;MRPIKAREQLVIPDEVKVSVKSRVVQVSGKRGKLVRSFKHSRVDISMPKKNLIVVEKWFGTNKENAVVRTICSHINNMVKGVTK
;
A
#
# COMPACT_ATOMS: atom_id res chain seq x y z
N MET A 1 -15.75 9.51 -16.52
CA MET A 1 -16.58 9.35 -15.30
C MET A 1 -15.66 9.35 -14.09
N ARG A 2 -15.91 10.19 -13.07
CA ARG A 2 -15.11 10.20 -11.83
C ARG A 2 -15.80 9.31 -10.80
N PRO A 3 -15.25 8.13 -10.46
CA PRO A 3 -15.82 7.30 -9.42
C PRO A 3 -15.68 8.00 -8.07
N ILE A 4 -16.68 7.81 -7.21
CA ILE A 4 -16.70 8.39 -5.85
C ILE A 4 -15.50 7.87 -5.04
N LYS A 5 -15.22 6.57 -5.17
CA LYS A 5 -14.15 5.89 -4.43
C LYS A 5 -13.49 4.82 -5.30
N ALA A 6 -12.18 4.91 -5.44
CA ALA A 6 -11.34 3.81 -5.89
C ALA A 6 -10.66 3.20 -4.66
N ARG A 7 -10.84 1.91 -4.43
CA ARG A 7 -10.32 1.19 -3.26
C ARG A 7 -9.67 -0.10 -3.70
N GLU A 8 -8.50 -0.38 -3.16
CA GLU A 8 -7.82 -1.67 -3.32
C GLU A 8 -7.29 -2.15 -1.97
N GLN A 9 -7.29 -3.46 -1.78
CA GLN A 9 -6.91 -4.09 -0.52
C GLN A 9 -5.80 -5.10 -0.77
N LEU A 10 -4.85 -5.16 0.15
CA LEU A 10 -3.77 -6.13 0.14
C LEU A 10 -3.75 -6.88 1.46
N VAL A 11 -3.84 -8.21 1.39
CA VAL A 11 -3.69 -9.09 2.53
C VAL A 11 -2.20 -9.40 2.73
N ILE A 12 -1.72 -9.20 3.95
CA ILE A 12 -0.32 -9.44 4.34
C ILE A 12 -0.23 -10.81 5.05
N PRO A 13 0.77 -11.64 4.72
CA PRO A 13 1.05 -12.88 5.46
C PRO A 13 1.58 -12.59 6.88
N ASP A 14 1.28 -13.48 7.84
CA ASP A 14 1.57 -13.27 9.28
C ASP A 14 3.06 -13.12 9.62
N GLU A 15 3.96 -13.63 8.77
CA GLU A 15 5.41 -13.56 9.00
C GLU A 15 5.98 -12.14 8.78
N VAL A 16 5.21 -11.22 8.20
CA VAL A 16 5.69 -9.89 7.78
C VAL A 16 5.07 -8.78 8.62
N LYS A 17 5.93 -7.97 9.25
CA LYS A 17 5.50 -6.77 9.98
C LYS A 17 5.46 -5.59 9.04
N VAL A 18 4.28 -4.98 8.87
CA VAL A 18 4.12 -3.75 8.09
C VAL A 18 3.70 -2.60 8.99
N SER A 19 4.24 -1.42 8.71
CA SER A 19 3.82 -0.17 9.34
C SER A 19 3.62 0.91 8.28
N VAL A 20 2.58 1.71 8.45
CA VAL A 20 2.26 2.84 7.57
C VAL A 20 2.18 4.09 8.43
N LYS A 21 3.01 5.08 8.13
CA LYS A 21 3.00 6.40 8.79
C LYS A 21 3.19 7.49 7.75
N SER A 22 2.26 8.44 7.68
CA SER A 22 2.37 9.61 6.79
C SER A 22 2.69 9.24 5.32
N ARG A 23 2.02 8.20 4.79
CA ARG A 23 2.25 7.63 3.44
C ARG A 23 3.66 7.06 3.21
N VAL A 24 4.40 6.80 4.27
CA VAL A 24 5.64 6.01 4.26
C VAL A 24 5.29 4.61 4.72
N VAL A 25 5.59 3.62 3.88
CA VAL A 25 5.35 2.20 4.15
C VAL A 25 6.69 1.56 4.49
N GLN A 26 6.72 0.90 5.64
CA GLN A 26 7.87 0.12 6.09
C GLN A 26 7.45 -1.33 6.27
N VAL A 27 8.15 -2.23 5.61
CA VAL A 27 7.92 -3.67 5.60
C VAL A 27 9.15 -4.34 6.19
N SER A 28 8.96 -5.19 7.20
CA SER A 28 10.02 -5.93 7.88
C SER A 28 9.72 -7.43 7.84
N GLY A 29 10.70 -8.25 7.45
CA GLY A 29 10.59 -9.70 7.41
C GLY A 29 11.96 -10.36 7.64
N LYS A 30 12.05 -11.66 7.35
CA LYS A 30 13.27 -12.47 7.59
C LYS A 30 14.50 -11.94 6.86
N ARG A 31 14.34 -11.44 5.62
CA ARG A 31 15.46 -10.96 4.79
C ARG A 31 15.88 -9.51 5.05
N GLY A 32 15.21 -8.82 5.97
CA GLY A 32 15.53 -7.44 6.35
C GLY A 32 14.32 -6.50 6.34
N LYS A 33 14.60 -5.20 6.15
CA LYS A 33 13.60 -4.12 6.20
C LYS A 33 13.65 -3.31 4.92
N LEU A 34 12.48 -3.04 4.34
CA LEU A 34 12.31 -2.16 3.19
C LEU A 34 11.44 -0.96 3.58
N VAL A 35 11.87 0.23 3.18
CA VAL A 35 11.15 1.49 3.43
C VAL A 35 10.91 2.18 2.10
N ARG A 36 9.66 2.59 1.85
CA ARG A 36 9.32 3.37 0.65
C ARG A 36 8.32 4.47 0.97
N SER A 37 8.52 5.63 0.36
CA SER A 37 7.64 6.78 0.53
C SER A 37 6.72 6.96 -0.69
N PHE A 38 5.43 7.19 -0.43
CA PHE A 38 4.41 7.50 -1.43
C PHE A 38 3.85 8.91 -1.26
N LYS A 39 4.64 9.82 -0.67
CA LYS A 39 4.22 11.21 -0.38
C LYS A 39 3.87 12.02 -1.64
N HIS A 40 4.47 11.67 -2.77
CA HIS A 40 4.19 12.30 -4.06
C HIS A 40 2.76 12.02 -4.56
N SER A 41 2.19 10.87 -4.19
CA SER A 41 0.82 10.50 -4.56
C SER A 41 -0.16 11.01 -3.49
N ARG A 42 -1.19 11.74 -3.94
CA ARG A 42 -2.31 12.17 -3.09
C ARG A 42 -3.31 11.03 -2.92
N VAL A 43 -2.89 9.94 -2.29
CA VAL A 43 -3.72 8.77 -1.96
C VAL A 43 -3.73 8.56 -0.46
N ASP A 44 -4.79 7.95 0.05
CA ASP A 44 -4.86 7.52 1.43
C ASP A 44 -4.37 6.06 1.54
N ILE A 45 -3.52 5.80 2.53
CA ILE A 45 -2.98 4.47 2.82
C ILE A 45 -3.23 4.22 4.29
N SER A 46 -4.14 3.31 4.57
CA SER A 46 -4.54 2.94 5.92
C SER A 46 -4.31 1.46 6.17
N MET A 47 -4.13 1.12 7.45
CA MET A 47 -3.99 -0.25 7.91
C MET A 47 -5.09 -0.54 8.93
N PRO A 48 -6.33 -0.83 8.48
CA PRO A 48 -7.46 -1.07 9.38
C PRO A 48 -7.29 -2.31 10.26
N LYS A 49 -6.50 -3.30 9.82
CA LYS A 49 -6.14 -4.51 10.58
C LYS A 49 -4.65 -4.77 10.40
N LYS A 50 -4.01 -5.47 11.33
CA LYS A 50 -2.57 -5.81 11.25
C LYS A 50 -2.16 -6.48 9.92
N ASN A 51 -3.08 -7.24 9.31
CA ASN A 51 -2.81 -8.00 8.09
C ASN A 51 -3.50 -7.42 6.84
N LEU A 52 -4.10 -6.24 6.93
CA LEU A 52 -4.85 -5.65 5.83
C LEU A 52 -4.42 -4.21 5.60
N ILE A 53 -3.85 -3.94 4.43
CA ILE A 53 -3.62 -2.58 3.95
C ILE A 53 -4.73 -2.22 2.97
N VAL A 54 -5.27 -1.02 3.15
CA VAL A 54 -6.24 -0.43 2.24
C VAL A 54 -5.64 0.82 1.65
N VAL A 55 -5.58 0.87 0.32
CA VAL A 55 -5.22 2.07 -0.44
C VAL A 55 -6.48 2.60 -1.08
N GLU A 56 -6.78 3.87 -0.85
CA GLU A 56 -7.98 4.49 -1.39
C GLU A 56 -7.74 5.90 -1.92
N LYS A 57 -8.55 6.25 -2.92
CA LYS A 57 -8.61 7.57 -3.50
C LYS A 57 -10.07 7.95 -3.67
N TRP A 58 -10.41 9.12 -3.12
CA TRP A 58 -11.72 9.74 -3.29
C TRP A 58 -11.68 10.67 -4.50
N PHE A 59 -12.73 10.60 -5.32
CA PHE A 59 -12.92 11.47 -6.49
C PHE A 59 -11.72 11.56 -7.45
N GLY A 60 -10.99 10.46 -7.62
CA GLY A 60 -9.80 10.42 -8.47
C GLY A 60 -10.13 10.43 -9.98
N THR A 61 -9.25 11.06 -10.76
CA THR A 61 -9.22 10.92 -12.22
C THR A 61 -8.77 9.50 -12.62
N ASN A 62 -9.00 9.09 -13.87
CA ASN A 62 -8.58 7.76 -14.36
C ASN A 62 -7.09 7.50 -14.13
N LYS A 63 -6.23 8.52 -14.31
CA LYS A 63 -4.78 8.43 -14.07
C LYS A 63 -4.47 8.24 -12.58
N GLU A 64 -5.13 8.97 -11.70
CA GLU A 64 -4.92 8.84 -10.25
C GLU A 64 -5.46 7.50 -9.69
N ASN A 65 -6.56 7.00 -10.23
CA ASN A 65 -7.12 5.71 -9.84
C ASN A 65 -6.17 4.56 -10.21
N ALA A 66 -5.46 4.67 -11.34
CA ALA A 66 -4.44 3.70 -11.71
C ALA A 66 -3.27 3.66 -10.70
N VAL A 67 -2.93 4.80 -10.08
CA VAL A 67 -1.86 4.87 -9.07
C VAL A 67 -2.19 4.03 -7.83
N VAL A 68 -3.46 3.90 -7.44
CA VAL A 68 -3.89 3.04 -6.32
C VAL A 68 -3.40 1.60 -6.52
N ARG A 69 -3.58 1.07 -7.74
CA ARG A 69 -3.15 -0.29 -8.13
C ARG A 69 -1.64 -0.44 -8.21
N THR A 70 -0.95 0.60 -8.69
CA THR A 70 0.52 0.63 -8.72
C THR A 70 1.11 0.58 -7.32
N ILE A 71 0.54 1.32 -6.37
CA ILE A 71 0.99 1.32 -4.97
C ILE A 71 0.73 -0.04 -4.33
N CYS A 72 -0.44 -0.65 -4.55
CA CYS A 72 -0.74 -2.00 -4.08
C CYS A 72 0.31 -3.02 -4.58
N SER A 73 0.65 -2.96 -5.87
CA SER A 73 1.68 -3.81 -6.48
C SER A 73 3.07 -3.58 -5.87
N HIS A 74 3.45 -2.32 -5.61
CA HIS A 74 4.71 -2.02 -4.95
C HIS A 74 4.79 -2.59 -3.54
N ILE A 75 3.73 -2.49 -2.75
CA ILE A 75 3.68 -3.05 -1.40
C ILE A 75 3.75 -4.58 -1.46
N ASN A 76 3.03 -5.22 -2.39
CA ASN A 76 3.11 -6.67 -2.59
C ASN A 76 4.54 -7.12 -2.93
N ASN A 77 5.24 -6.37 -3.79
CA ASN A 77 6.63 -6.67 -4.11
C ASN A 77 7.58 -6.45 -2.92
N MET A 78 7.34 -5.43 -2.08
CA MET A 78 8.10 -5.26 -0.83
C MET A 78 7.88 -6.43 0.12
N VAL A 79 6.64 -6.91 0.26
CA VAL A 79 6.32 -8.10 1.07
C VAL A 79 7.05 -9.32 0.54
N LYS A 80 6.98 -9.59 -0.77
CA LYS A 80 7.69 -10.69 -1.41
C LYS A 80 9.20 -10.59 -1.20
N GLY A 81 9.79 -9.39 -1.36
CA GLY A 81 11.23 -9.18 -1.23
C GLY A 81 11.78 -9.38 0.19
N VAL A 82 10.95 -9.28 1.23
CA VAL A 82 11.40 -9.58 2.61
C VAL A 82 11.13 -11.03 3.05
N THR A 83 10.33 -11.78 2.29
CA THR A 83 9.97 -13.19 2.58
C THR A 83 10.70 -14.19 1.70
N LYS A 84 10.54 -14.09 0.38
CA LYS A 84 11.18 -14.96 -0.61
C LYS A 84 12.48 -14.39 -1.10
#